data_AF-A0A2U0D426-F1
#
_entry.id   AF-A0A2U0D426-F1
#
_cell.length_a   1.000
_cell.length_b   1.000
_cell.length_c   1.000
_cell.angle_alpha   90.00
_cell.angle_beta   90.00
_cell.angle_gamma   90.00
#
_symmetry.space_group_name_H-M   'P 1'
#
loop_
_entity.id
_entity.type
_entity.pdbx_description
1 polymer ?
#
loop_
_entity_poly.entity_id
_entity_poly.type
_entity_poly.pdbx_seq_one_letter_code
_entity_poly.pdbx_strand_id
1 'polypeptide(L)'
;MSWRRMNPDEHETIYTSNANELEQLTADLKKVVDRIIENRKNDEATEAKQLLFFINATNGYIRILWTNENKAVGNWVYHLDVPKLHEGGDAFVFDKMCYSALWDYAEENNFDEEYEPIYDIFYKTELTDAEELLI
;
A
#
# COMPACT_ATOMS: atom_id res chain seq x y z
N MET A 1 -2.28 19.50 12.07
CA MET A 1 -2.66 18.07 12.04
C MET A 1 -2.15 17.43 13.33
N SER A 2 -3.03 16.82 14.11
CA SER A 2 -2.65 16.18 15.38
C SER A 2 -2.35 14.70 15.15
N TRP A 3 -1.10 14.31 15.34
CA TRP A 3 -0.65 12.93 15.24
C TRP A 3 -0.89 12.22 16.57
N ARG A 4 -1.64 11.12 16.55
CA ARG A 4 -1.77 10.22 17.71
C ARG A 4 -0.75 9.09 17.58
N ARG A 5 -0.14 8.70 18.71
CA ARG A 5 0.57 7.42 18.85
C ARG A 5 -0.46 6.31 18.63
N MET A 6 -0.26 5.48 17.61
CA MET A 6 -1.18 4.39 17.27
C MET A 6 -0.93 3.18 18.17
N ASN A 7 -2.01 2.48 18.52
CA ASN A 7 -2.02 1.31 19.39
C ASN A 7 -2.01 0.05 18.50
N PRO A 8 -1.11 -0.94 18.70
CA PRO A 8 -0.92 -2.08 17.79
C PRO A 8 -2.10 -3.06 17.67
N ASP A 9 -3.09 -2.99 18.57
CA ASP A 9 -4.20 -3.96 18.62
C ASP A 9 -5.44 -3.54 17.81
N GLU A 10 -5.45 -2.34 17.21
CA GLU A 10 -6.53 -1.88 16.34
C GLU A 10 -5.95 -1.68 14.92
N HIS A 11 -6.44 -2.44 13.94
CA HIS A 11 -6.12 -2.18 12.52
C HIS A 11 -6.67 -0.79 12.12
N GLU A 12 -5.91 0.26 12.38
CA GLU A 12 -6.31 1.66 12.23
C GLU A 12 -5.95 2.16 10.82
N THR A 13 -6.89 2.82 10.14
CA THR A 13 -6.60 3.59 8.91
C THR A 13 -5.49 4.59 9.21
N ILE A 14 -4.32 4.39 8.59
CA ILE A 14 -3.17 5.27 8.83
C ILE A 14 -3.20 6.51 7.95
N TYR A 15 -3.98 6.48 6.86
CA TYR A 15 -4.16 7.59 5.95
C TYR A 15 -5.50 7.50 5.19
N THR A 16 -6.19 8.63 5.08
CA THR A 16 -7.36 8.78 4.19
C THR A 16 -6.96 9.70 3.04
N SER A 17 -6.88 9.13 1.84
CA SER A 17 -6.57 9.86 0.61
C SER A 17 -7.72 10.74 0.18
N ASN A 18 -7.34 11.90 -0.34
CA ASN A 18 -8.25 12.82 -1.03
C ASN A 18 -8.09 12.78 -2.55
N ALA A 19 -7.32 11.80 -3.06
CA ALA A 19 -7.05 11.62 -4.47
C ALA A 19 -8.35 11.38 -5.24
N ASN A 20 -8.45 12.02 -6.41
CA ASN A 20 -9.47 11.74 -7.42
C ASN A 20 -8.85 11.43 -8.80
N GLU A 21 -7.52 11.42 -8.88
CA GLU A 21 -6.71 11.24 -10.07
C GLU A 21 -5.53 10.31 -9.74
N LEU A 22 -4.95 9.71 -10.78
CA LEU A 22 -3.87 8.73 -10.67
C LEU A 22 -2.65 9.30 -9.95
N GLU A 23 -2.14 10.44 -10.40
CA GLU A 23 -0.91 11.06 -9.90
C GLU A 23 -1.05 11.46 -8.42
N GLN A 24 -2.26 11.84 -8.00
CA GLN A 24 -2.56 12.15 -6.61
C GLN A 24 -2.53 10.88 -5.75
N LEU A 25 -3.07 9.77 -6.25
CA LEU A 25 -3.05 8.49 -5.56
C LEU A 25 -1.62 7.95 -5.45
N THR A 26 -0.81 8.05 -6.52
CA THR A 26 0.62 7.68 -6.50
C THR A 26 1.39 8.48 -5.45
N ALA A 27 1.18 9.79 -5.39
CA ALA A 27 1.81 10.64 -4.39
C ALA A 27 1.38 10.31 -2.96
N ASP A 28 0.11 9.94 -2.75
CA ASP A 28 -0.41 9.52 -1.44
C ASP A 28 0.13 8.14 -1.03
N LEU A 29 0.24 7.20 -1.98
CA LEU A 29 0.90 5.90 -1.78
C LEU A 29 2.34 6.09 -1.32
N LYS A 30 3.11 6.96 -1.98
CA LYS A 30 4.48 7.26 -1.58
C LYS A 30 4.57 7.72 -0.12
N LYS A 31 3.72 8.68 0.29
CA LYS A 31 3.69 9.18 1.67
C LYS A 31 3.41 8.07 2.68
N VAL A 32 2.48 7.18 2.33
CA VAL A 32 2.12 6.05 3.18
C VAL A 32 3.28 5.07 3.28
N VAL A 33 3.88 4.68 2.15
CA VAL A 33 4.99 3.71 2.15
C VAL A 33 6.24 4.26 2.82
N ASP A 34 6.60 5.53 2.58
CA ASP A 34 7.72 6.19 3.28
C ASP A 34 7.54 6.07 4.81
N ARG A 35 6.32 6.32 5.30
CA ARG A 35 6.00 6.19 6.72
C ARG A 35 6.08 4.75 7.22
N ILE A 36 5.59 3.80 6.44
CA ILE A 36 5.67 2.37 6.76
C ILE A 36 7.13 1.93 6.89
N ILE A 37 7.99 2.39 5.96
CA ILE A 37 9.44 2.15 5.99
C ILE A 37 10.07 2.76 7.25
N GLU A 38 9.75 4.01 7.56
CA GLU A 38 10.25 4.70 8.78
C GLU A 38 9.85 3.96 10.06
N ASN A 39 8.66 3.36 10.09
CA ASN A 39 8.12 2.62 11.24
C ASN A 39 8.56 1.16 11.33
N ARG A 40 9.17 0.59 10.30
CA ARG A 40 9.50 -0.84 10.18
C ARG A 40 10.15 -1.48 11.43
N LYS A 41 11.00 -0.73 12.15
CA LYS A 41 11.61 -1.21 13.42
C LYS A 41 10.60 -1.32 14.56
N ASN A 42 9.67 -0.38 14.66
CA ASN A 42 8.61 -0.40 15.67
C ASN A 42 7.58 -1.49 15.37
N ASP A 43 7.44 -1.86 14.09
CA ASP A 43 6.54 -2.92 13.67
C ASP A 43 7.10 -4.33 13.83
N GLU A 44 8.35 -4.45 14.30
CA GLU A 44 9.10 -5.72 14.36
C GLU A 44 9.28 -6.38 12.96
N ALA A 45 9.25 -5.57 11.89
CA ALA A 45 9.34 -6.03 10.50
C ALA A 45 10.74 -5.86 9.89
N THR A 46 11.81 -5.86 10.70
CA THR A 46 13.17 -5.49 10.25
C THR A 46 13.79 -6.41 9.22
N GLU A 47 13.23 -7.59 8.98
CA GLU A 47 13.70 -8.56 7.99
C GLU A 47 12.85 -8.63 6.72
N ALA A 48 11.76 -7.85 6.63
CA ALA A 48 10.88 -7.84 5.48
C ALA A 48 11.59 -7.40 4.18
N LYS A 49 11.43 -8.18 3.12
CA LYS A 49 11.96 -7.86 1.78
C LYS A 49 10.88 -7.47 0.80
N GLN A 50 9.62 -7.62 1.18
CA GLN A 50 8.50 -7.50 0.28
C GLN A 50 7.41 -6.63 0.90
N LEU A 51 6.71 -5.89 0.04
CA LEU A 51 5.49 -5.16 0.37
C LEU A 51 4.33 -5.77 -0.40
N LEU A 52 3.32 -6.25 0.31
CA LEU A 52 2.08 -6.74 -0.28
C LEU A 52 1.01 -5.67 -0.18
N PHE A 53 0.49 -5.25 -1.34
CA PHE A 53 -0.66 -4.37 -1.47
C PHE A 53 -1.90 -5.19 -1.81
N PHE A 54 -2.86 -5.20 -0.89
CA PHE A 54 -4.16 -5.83 -1.09
C PHE A 54 -5.26 -4.78 -1.28
N ILE A 55 -5.84 -4.73 -2.49
CA ILE A 55 -6.93 -3.83 -2.84
C ILE A 55 -8.25 -4.45 -2.41
N ASN A 56 -8.98 -3.73 -1.56
CA ASN A 56 -10.38 -4.02 -1.28
C ASN A 56 -11.25 -3.03 -2.06
N ALA A 57 -11.59 -3.41 -3.28
CA ALA A 57 -12.29 -2.53 -4.21
C ALA A 57 -13.74 -2.25 -3.80
N THR A 58 -14.38 -3.14 -3.04
CA THR A 58 -15.76 -3.02 -2.54
C THR A 58 -15.88 -2.01 -1.40
N ASN A 59 -14.83 -1.91 -0.57
CA ASN A 59 -14.80 -0.98 0.57
C ASN A 59 -13.91 0.25 0.31
N GLY A 60 -13.27 0.33 -0.85
CA GLY A 60 -12.52 1.52 -1.28
C GLY A 60 -11.24 1.78 -0.50
N TYR A 61 -10.49 0.74 -0.13
CA TYR A 61 -9.21 0.89 0.57
C TYR A 61 -8.11 -0.04 0.05
N ILE A 62 -6.87 0.32 0.36
CA ILE A 62 -5.66 -0.45 0.09
C ILE A 62 -5.07 -0.89 1.43
N ARG A 63 -4.85 -2.19 1.62
CA ARG A 63 -4.06 -2.73 2.75
C ARG A 63 -2.63 -2.95 2.31
N ILE A 64 -1.70 -2.64 3.18
CA ILE A 64 -0.26 -2.75 2.92
C ILE A 64 0.36 -3.54 4.05
N LEU A 65 1.09 -4.60 3.71
CA LEU A 65 1.74 -5.50 4.66
C LEU A 65 3.21 -5.68 4.32
N TRP A 66 4.03 -5.80 5.34
CA TRP A 66 5.36 -6.36 5.23
C TRP A 66 5.26 -7.87 5.04
N THR A 67 5.95 -8.42 4.04
CA THR A 67 5.97 -9.87 3.80
C THR A 67 7.37 -10.40 3.51
N ASN A 68 7.54 -11.70 3.75
CA ASN A 68 8.65 -12.53 3.29
C ASN A 68 8.07 -13.88 2.84
N GLU A 69 8.35 -14.31 1.61
CA GLU A 69 7.86 -15.58 1.06
C GLU A 69 6.35 -15.76 1.28
N ASN A 70 5.58 -14.69 1.02
CA ASN A 70 4.12 -14.63 1.16
C ASN A 70 3.58 -14.80 2.59
N LYS A 71 4.42 -14.57 3.60
CA LYS A 71 4.02 -14.52 5.01
C LYS A 71 4.17 -13.12 5.55
N ALA A 72 3.15 -12.63 6.25
CA ALA A 72 3.23 -11.36 6.95
C ALA A 72 4.37 -11.38 7.99
N VAL A 73 5.14 -10.30 8.03
CA VAL A 73 6.25 -10.10 8.97
C VAL A 73 5.94 -8.87 9.82
N GLY A 74 6.21 -8.97 11.12
CA GLY A 74 5.90 -7.92 12.08
C GLY A 74 4.43 -7.90 12.50
N ASN A 75 4.06 -6.85 13.23
CA ASN A 75 2.81 -6.80 13.99
C ASN A 75 1.77 -5.85 13.41
N TRP A 76 2.02 -5.25 12.24
CA TRP A 76 1.19 -4.17 11.70
C TRP A 76 0.70 -4.42 10.28
N VAL A 77 -0.55 -3.99 10.06
CA VAL A 77 -1.20 -3.93 8.74
C VAL A 77 -1.68 -2.50 8.54
N TYR A 78 -1.28 -1.90 7.43
CA TYR A 78 -1.51 -0.50 7.14
C TYR A 78 -2.67 -0.31 6.19
N HIS A 79 -3.59 0.60 6.51
CA HIS A 79 -4.77 0.87 5.68
C HIS A 79 -4.71 2.29 5.11
N LEU A 80 -4.88 2.38 3.80
CA LEU A 80 -5.06 3.59 3.01
C LEU A 80 -6.49 3.63 2.49
N ASP A 81 -7.33 4.48 3.07
CA ASP A 81 -8.71 4.68 2.60
C ASP A 81 -8.72 5.64 1.41
N VAL A 82 -9.46 5.32 0.36
CA VAL A 82 -9.50 6.10 -0.89
C VAL A 82 -10.96 6.41 -1.29
N PRO A 83 -11.72 7.12 -0.44
CA PRO A 83 -13.17 7.25 -0.58
C PRO A 83 -13.60 7.97 -1.87
N LYS A 84 -12.90 9.04 -2.28
CA LYS A 84 -13.31 9.85 -3.45
C LYS A 84 -13.23 9.10 -4.78
N LEU A 85 -12.20 8.28 -4.98
CA LEU A 85 -12.10 7.43 -6.17
C LEU A 85 -13.17 6.33 -6.14
N HIS A 86 -13.46 5.79 -4.96
CA HIS A 86 -14.45 4.72 -4.79
C HIS A 86 -15.91 5.21 -4.96
N GLU A 87 -16.22 6.45 -4.58
CA GLU A 87 -17.55 7.08 -4.74
C GLU A 87 -18.06 7.06 -6.20
N GLY A 88 -17.18 6.89 -7.19
CA GLY A 88 -17.50 6.73 -8.61
C GLY A 88 -18.17 5.40 -8.99
N GLY A 89 -18.21 4.42 -8.09
CA GLY A 89 -19.18 3.31 -8.12
C GLY A 89 -18.82 2.04 -8.91
N ASP A 90 -17.61 1.90 -9.43
CA ASP A 90 -17.17 0.68 -10.09
C ASP A 90 -15.87 0.15 -9.47
N ALA A 91 -15.99 -1.03 -8.83
CA ALA A 91 -14.88 -1.73 -8.18
C ALA A 91 -13.75 -2.06 -9.17
N PHE A 92 -14.05 -2.40 -10.43
CA PHE A 92 -13.02 -2.67 -11.44
C PHE A 92 -12.28 -1.39 -11.87
N VAL A 93 -12.98 -0.26 -11.93
CA VAL A 93 -12.35 1.03 -12.23
C VAL A 93 -11.44 1.46 -11.07
N PHE A 94 -11.91 1.30 -9.84
CA PHE A 94 -11.11 1.54 -8.64
C PHE A 94 -9.86 0.66 -8.60
N ASP A 95 -10.04 -0.65 -8.83
CA ASP A 95 -8.96 -1.63 -8.88
C ASP A 95 -7.89 -1.26 -9.91
N LYS A 96 -8.33 -0.95 -11.14
CA LYS A 96 -7.44 -0.52 -12.21
C LYS A 96 -6.68 0.76 -11.87
N MET A 97 -7.35 1.73 -11.24
CA MET A 97 -6.70 2.98 -10.81
C MET A 97 -5.63 2.70 -9.75
N CYS A 98 -5.94 1.85 -8.78
CA CYS A 98 -5.00 1.46 -7.73
C CYS A 98 -3.81 0.69 -8.30
N TYR A 99 -4.06 -0.25 -9.22
CA TYR A 99 -3.01 -0.97 -9.93
C TYR A 99 -2.06 0.00 -10.66
N SER A 100 -2.60 0.92 -11.47
CA SER A 100 -1.78 1.92 -12.17
C SER A 100 -0.99 2.79 -11.21
N ALA A 101 -1.60 3.25 -10.11
CA ALA A 101 -0.91 4.09 -9.13
C ALA A 101 0.23 3.35 -8.41
N LEU A 102 0.03 2.06 -8.15
CA LEU A 102 1.04 1.19 -7.56
C LEU A 102 2.19 0.91 -8.52
N TRP A 103 1.89 0.73 -9.80
CA TRP A 103 2.89 0.59 -10.85
C TRP A 103 3.76 1.84 -10.95
N ASP A 104 3.15 3.02 -11.08
CA ASP A 104 3.87 4.30 -11.14
C ASP A 104 4.70 4.52 -9.86
N TYR A 105 4.14 4.20 -8.69
CA TYR A 105 4.87 4.27 -7.43
C TYR A 105 6.12 3.38 -7.44
N ALA A 106 5.96 2.11 -7.83
CA ALA A 106 7.03 1.13 -7.88
C ALA A 106 8.14 1.58 -8.84
N GLU A 107 7.78 2.01 -10.05
CA GLU A 107 8.75 2.47 -11.04
C GLU A 107 9.54 3.71 -10.60
N GLU A 108 8.87 4.66 -9.95
CA GLU A 108 9.49 5.95 -9.62
C GLU A 108 10.22 5.96 -8.27
N ASN A 109 9.87 5.07 -7.33
CA ASN A 109 10.26 5.21 -5.93
C ASN A 109 10.89 3.96 -5.28
N ASN A 110 10.88 2.81 -5.97
CA ASN A 110 11.33 1.55 -5.37
C ASN A 110 12.71 1.09 -5.87
N PHE A 111 13.56 2.02 -6.32
CA PHE A 111 14.91 1.70 -6.79
C PHE A 111 15.98 2.45 -6.00
N ASP A 112 17.11 1.80 -5.78
CA ASP A 112 18.30 2.43 -5.22
C ASP A 112 19.12 3.19 -6.30
N GLU A 113 20.28 3.72 -5.90
CA GLU A 113 21.17 4.46 -6.80
C GLU A 113 21.77 3.60 -7.93
N GLU A 114 21.74 2.28 -7.79
CA GLU A 114 22.23 1.29 -8.77
C GLU A 114 21.10 0.77 -9.68
N TYR A 115 19.87 1.28 -9.52
CA TYR A 115 18.65 0.82 -10.19
C TYR A 115 18.24 -0.62 -9.82
N GLU A 116 18.59 -1.07 -8.61
CA GLU A 116 18.09 -2.33 -8.07
C GLU A 116 16.83 -2.10 -7.22
N PRO A 117 15.82 -2.99 -7.27
CA PRO A 117 14.62 -2.87 -6.46
C PRO A 117 14.94 -2.92 -4.96
N ILE A 118 14.42 -1.96 -4.19
CA ILE A 118 14.61 -1.90 -2.73
C ILE A 118 13.76 -2.98 -2.04
N TYR A 119 12.54 -3.20 -2.54
CA TYR A 119 11.60 -4.21 -2.06
C TYR A 119 10.96 -4.94 -3.24
N ASP A 120 10.61 -6.22 -3.09
CA ASP A 120 9.68 -6.85 -4.03
C ASP A 120 8.27 -6.28 -3.76
N ILE A 121 7.60 -5.74 -4.77
CA ILE A 121 6.24 -5.20 -4.61
C ILE A 121 5.22 -6.15 -5.22
N PHE A 122 4.34 -6.66 -4.37
CA PHE A 122 3.25 -7.54 -4.76
C PHE A 122 1.91 -6.81 -4.75
N TYR A 123 1.14 -7.07 -5.79
CA TYR A 123 -0.24 -6.63 -5.95
C TYR A 123 -1.20 -7.80 -5.81
N LYS A 124 -2.27 -7.59 -5.06
CA LYS A 124 -3.42 -8.49 -4.98
C LYS A 124 -4.70 -7.69 -4.85
N THR A 125 -5.79 -8.22 -5.38
CA THR A 125 -7.12 -7.61 -5.25
C THR A 125 -8.14 -8.65 -4.77
N GLU A 126 -9.23 -8.22 -4.15
CA GLU A 126 -10.35 -9.12 -3.82
C GLU A 126 -11.14 -9.59 -5.03
N LEU A 127 -10.97 -8.93 -6.18
CA LEU A 127 -11.69 -9.27 -7.43
C LEU A 127 -11.12 -10.50 -8.12
N THR A 128 -9.88 -10.90 -7.78
CA THR A 128 -9.21 -12.05 -8.38
C THR A 128 -8.38 -12.80 -7.33
N ASP A 129 -8.24 -14.12 -7.47
CA ASP A 129 -7.38 -14.91 -6.59
C ASP A 129 -5.88 -14.79 -6.94
N ALA A 130 -5.54 -14.04 -7.98
CA ALA A 130 -4.17 -13.88 -8.45
C ALA A 130 -3.38 -12.89 -7.58
N GLU A 131 -2.14 -13.23 -7.32
CA GLU A 131 -1.11 -12.35 -6.78
C GLU A 131 -0.10 -12.10 -7.91
N GLU A 132 0.27 -10.84 -8.10
CA GLU A 132 1.15 -10.40 -9.17
C GLU A 132 2.37 -9.68 -8.57
N LEU A 133 3.56 -10.08 -8.99
CA LEU A 133 4.80 -9.36 -8.71
C LEU A 133 4.92 -8.21 -9.71
N LEU A 134 4.99 -6.97 -9.22
CA LEU A 134 5.16 -5.80 -10.08
C LEU A 134 6.64 -5.57 -10.40
N ILE A 135 7.49 -5.59 -9.38
CA ILE A 135 8.94 -5.43 -9.46
C ILE A 135 9.65 -6.15 -8.33
#